data_AF-A8ZRL7-F1
#
_entry.id   AF-A8ZRL7-F1
#
_cell.length_a   1.000
_cell.length_b   1.000
_cell.length_c   1.000
_cell.angle_alpha   90.00
_cell.angle_beta   90.00
_cell.angle_gamma   90.00
#
_symmetry.space_group_name_H-M   'P 1'
#
loop_
_entity.id
_entity.type
_entity.pdbx_description
1 polymer ?
#
loop_
_entity_poly.entity_id
_entity_poly.type
_entity_poly.pdbx_seq_one_letter_code
_entity_poly.pdbx_strand_id
1 'polypeptide(L)'
;MAPARSSVPDPGTDGALLYGMERACIHVTRVRDTTRAVLAGAVTDALLHGDSPQRLASDLTQRFGTLNRDARRLAITEIAFARANGFLAGVPAGEEVAWFAAKGCCPACQRLDGRKFRVVRGPGDPEKEVWAGKHNAGLPANARVPAIPYHPNCRCRWVRVGPATPQGVSARTLAALAALRD
;
A
#
# COMPACT_ATOMS: atom_id res chain seq x y z
N MET A 1 -19.12 -7.57 -2.93
CA MET A 1 -18.77 -6.69 -4.08
C MET A 1 -17.58 -5.85 -3.66
N ALA A 2 -16.53 -5.71 -4.48
CA ALA A 2 -15.40 -4.83 -4.12
C ALA A 2 -15.88 -3.36 -4.14
N PRO A 3 -15.48 -2.51 -3.18
CA PRO A 3 -15.88 -1.11 -3.20
C PRO A 3 -15.41 -0.45 -4.49
N ALA A 4 -16.23 0.47 -5.01
CA ALA A 4 -15.90 1.24 -6.21
C ALA A 4 -14.68 2.14 -5.94
N ARG A 5 -13.89 2.40 -7.00
CA ARG A 5 -12.84 3.43 -6.97
C ARG A 5 -13.52 4.79 -6.81
N SER A 6 -13.38 5.43 -5.64
CA SER A 6 -13.97 6.74 -5.38
C SER A 6 -12.93 7.85 -5.51
N SER A 7 -13.38 9.08 -5.78
CA SER A 7 -12.55 10.27 -5.65
C SER A 7 -12.18 10.53 -4.18
N VAL A 8 -11.09 11.27 -3.95
CA VAL A 8 -10.60 11.61 -2.60
C VAL A 8 -10.47 13.12 -2.47
N PRO A 9 -11.18 13.78 -1.53
CA PRO A 9 -10.97 15.21 -1.25
C PRO A 9 -9.58 15.45 -0.66
N ASP A 10 -9.03 16.67 -0.79
CA ASP A 10 -7.69 16.99 -0.29
C ASP A 10 -7.65 16.91 1.25
N PRO A 11 -6.95 15.94 1.84
CA PRO A 11 -7.21 15.57 3.23
C PRO A 11 -6.29 16.29 4.23
N GLY A 12 -5.36 17.15 3.77
CA GLY A 12 -4.29 17.68 4.62
C GLY A 12 -3.35 16.57 5.13
N THR A 13 -2.42 16.91 6.03
CA THR A 13 -1.41 15.95 6.54
C THR A 13 -2.02 14.88 7.44
N ASP A 14 -2.96 15.25 8.31
CA ASP A 14 -3.65 14.33 9.21
C ASP A 14 -4.65 13.43 8.47
N GLY A 15 -5.31 13.96 7.43
CA GLY A 15 -6.28 13.17 6.69
C GLY A 15 -5.67 12.11 5.78
N ALA A 16 -4.37 12.18 5.47
CA ALA A 16 -3.67 11.10 4.75
C ALA A 16 -3.61 9.80 5.56
N LEU A 17 -3.31 9.89 6.86
CA LEU A 17 -3.30 8.74 7.76
C LEU A 17 -4.71 8.20 7.97
N LEU A 18 -5.68 9.09 8.22
CA LEU A 18 -7.09 8.72 8.36
C LEU A 18 -7.61 8.01 7.12
N TYR A 19 -7.29 8.49 5.92
CA TYR A 19 -7.67 7.83 4.67
C TYR A 19 -7.09 6.40 4.58
N GLY A 20 -5.85 6.20 5.00
CA GLY A 20 -5.24 4.88 5.09
C GLY A 20 -6.00 3.94 6.05
N MET A 21 -6.40 4.46 7.22
CA MET A 21 -7.15 3.72 8.24
C MET A 21 -8.56 3.36 7.77
N GLU A 22 -9.30 4.29 7.17
CA GLU A 22 -10.64 4.06 6.61
C GLU A 22 -10.67 2.96 5.52
N ARG A 23 -9.54 2.76 4.85
CA ARG A 23 -9.38 1.78 3.77
C ARG A 23 -8.79 0.46 4.23
N ALA A 24 -8.51 0.30 5.52
CA ALA A 24 -8.08 -0.98 6.08
C ALA A 24 -9.15 -2.06 5.87
N CYS A 25 -8.75 -3.23 5.38
CA CYS A 25 -9.59 -4.43 5.27
C CYS A 25 -10.85 -4.32 4.38
N ILE A 26 -10.99 -3.28 3.56
CA ILE A 26 -12.15 -3.09 2.65
C ILE A 26 -12.27 -4.20 1.60
N HIS A 27 -11.17 -4.90 1.31
CA HIS A 27 -11.08 -5.96 0.32
C HIS A 27 -10.94 -7.36 0.94
N VAL A 28 -10.87 -7.46 2.27
CA VAL A 28 -10.95 -8.75 2.96
C VAL A 28 -12.34 -9.35 2.68
N THR A 29 -12.46 -10.63 2.41
CA THR A 29 -13.78 -11.24 2.13
C THR A 29 -13.85 -12.60 2.80
N ARG A 30 -15.04 -13.19 2.84
CA ARG A 30 -15.28 -14.52 3.45
C ARG A 30 -14.98 -14.58 4.94
N VAL A 31 -15.14 -13.45 5.63
CA VAL A 31 -15.17 -13.33 7.10
C VAL A 31 -16.44 -12.58 7.49
N ARG A 32 -16.90 -12.74 8.73
CA ARG A 32 -18.02 -11.96 9.27
C ARG A 32 -17.61 -10.49 9.40
N ASP A 33 -18.58 -9.57 9.36
CA ASP A 33 -18.31 -8.13 9.45
C ASP A 33 -17.72 -7.74 10.81
N THR A 34 -18.12 -8.41 11.89
CA THR A 34 -17.50 -8.24 13.21
C THR A 34 -16.01 -8.63 13.18
N THR A 35 -15.65 -9.74 12.53
CA THR A 35 -14.25 -10.15 12.35
C THR A 35 -13.48 -9.14 11.51
N ARG A 36 -14.08 -8.64 10.43
CA ARG A 36 -13.50 -7.58 9.59
C ARG A 36 -13.24 -6.31 10.37
N ALA A 37 -14.18 -5.88 11.23
CA ALA A 37 -14.02 -4.68 12.05
C ALA A 37 -12.85 -4.84 13.04
N VAL A 38 -12.73 -6.00 13.70
CA VAL A 38 -11.59 -6.29 14.59
C VAL A 38 -10.26 -6.29 13.81
N LEU A 39 -10.25 -6.85 12.60
CA LEU A 39 -9.07 -6.82 11.72
C LEU A 39 -8.70 -5.38 11.32
N ALA A 40 -9.66 -4.57 10.92
CA ALA A 40 -9.44 -3.17 10.56
C ALA A 40 -8.90 -2.35 11.74
N GLY A 41 -9.41 -2.60 12.95
CA GLY A 41 -8.89 -2.02 14.19
C GLY A 41 -7.43 -2.41 14.43
N ALA A 42 -7.08 -3.70 14.32
CA ALA A 42 -5.70 -4.15 14.51
C ALA A 42 -4.73 -3.56 13.45
N VAL A 43 -5.16 -3.45 12.19
CA VAL A 43 -4.38 -2.76 11.14
C VAL A 43 -4.20 -1.28 11.48
N THR A 44 -5.26 -0.64 11.96
CA THR A 44 -5.24 0.78 12.37
C THR A 44 -4.26 1.02 13.52
N ASP A 45 -4.33 0.20 14.58
CA ASP A 45 -3.38 0.25 15.69
C ASP A 45 -1.93 0.08 15.19
N ALA A 46 -1.70 -0.87 14.29
CA ALA A 46 -0.38 -1.09 13.71
C ALA A 46 0.13 0.10 12.89
N LEU A 47 -0.77 0.82 12.19
CA LEU A 47 -0.40 2.04 11.47
C LEU A 47 -0.04 3.17 12.44
N LEU A 48 -0.83 3.36 13.50
CA LEU A 48 -0.63 4.40 14.51
C LEU A 48 0.66 4.18 15.31
N HIS A 49 0.96 2.94 15.70
CA HIS A 49 2.19 2.61 16.44
C HIS A 49 3.44 2.47 15.56
N GLY A 50 3.28 2.50 14.23
CA GLY A 50 4.40 2.25 13.31
C GLY A 50 4.87 0.80 13.31
N ASP A 51 4.00 -0.15 13.65
CA ASP A 51 4.34 -1.56 13.78
C ASP A 51 4.76 -2.20 12.45
N SER A 52 5.58 -3.24 12.57
CA SER A 52 5.94 -4.09 11.43
C SER A 52 4.81 -5.07 11.10
N PRO A 53 4.68 -5.50 9.83
CA PRO A 53 3.73 -6.56 9.48
C PRO A 53 3.92 -7.87 10.26
N GLN A 54 5.14 -8.14 10.74
CA GLN A 54 5.43 -9.31 11.57
C GLN A 54 4.80 -9.18 12.96
N ARG A 55 4.88 -8.00 13.57
CA ARG A 55 4.23 -7.71 14.85
C ARG A 55 2.71 -7.79 14.73
N LEU A 56 2.13 -7.17 13.69
CA LEU A 56 0.70 -7.32 13.40
C LEU A 56 0.32 -8.79 13.17
N ALA A 57 1.11 -9.55 12.41
CA ALA A 57 0.83 -10.97 12.18
C ALA A 57 0.81 -11.79 13.49
N SER A 58 1.71 -11.48 14.42
CA SER A 58 1.74 -12.10 15.75
C SER A 58 0.50 -11.75 16.56
N ASP A 59 0.12 -10.48 16.59
CA ASP A 59 -1.10 -10.01 17.27
C ASP A 59 -2.37 -10.63 16.67
N LEU A 60 -2.50 -10.65 15.34
CA LEU A 60 -3.59 -11.32 14.65
C LEU A 60 -3.63 -12.83 14.97
N THR A 61 -2.48 -13.48 15.07
CA THR A 61 -2.39 -14.90 15.45
C THR A 61 -2.89 -15.11 16.87
N GLN A 62 -2.47 -14.27 17.83
CA GLN A 62 -2.93 -14.34 19.21
C GLN A 62 -4.45 -14.13 19.32
N ARG A 63 -5.01 -13.20 18.54
CA ARG A 63 -6.44 -12.89 18.53
C ARG A 63 -7.30 -13.96 17.86
N PHE A 64 -6.80 -14.61 16.81
CA PHE A 64 -7.62 -15.51 15.96
C PHE A 64 -7.19 -16.98 15.98
N GLY A 65 -6.09 -17.34 16.64
CA GLY A 65 -5.64 -18.70 16.98
C GLY A 65 -5.23 -19.60 15.81
N THR A 66 -6.12 -19.80 14.82
CA THR A 66 -5.99 -20.81 13.75
C THR A 66 -5.65 -20.21 12.38
N LEU A 67 -5.67 -18.89 12.24
CA LEU A 67 -5.42 -18.20 10.96
C LEU A 67 -3.94 -18.01 10.61
N ASN A 68 -2.98 -18.57 11.35
CA ASN A 68 -1.53 -18.30 11.26
C ASN A 68 -0.97 -17.92 9.87
N ARG A 69 -1.22 -18.75 8.83
CA ARG A 69 -0.75 -18.48 7.46
C ARG A 69 -1.48 -17.32 6.79
N ASP A 70 -2.78 -17.19 7.03
CA ASP A 70 -3.62 -16.15 6.48
C ASP A 70 -3.46 -14.84 7.25
N ALA A 71 -3.24 -14.88 8.56
CA ALA A 71 -2.96 -13.74 9.43
C ALA A 71 -1.69 -13.00 8.97
N ARG A 72 -0.61 -13.74 8.68
CA ARG A 72 0.61 -13.14 8.12
C ARG A 72 0.37 -12.51 6.76
N ARG A 73 -0.38 -13.18 5.88
CA ARG A 73 -0.68 -12.67 4.54
C ARG A 73 -1.53 -11.42 4.60
N LEU A 74 -2.58 -11.44 5.41
CA LEU A 74 -3.46 -10.32 5.71
C LEU A 74 -2.65 -9.15 6.25
N ALA A 75 -1.86 -9.35 7.31
CA ALA A 75 -1.05 -8.29 7.90
C ALA A 75 -0.17 -7.59 6.85
N ILE A 76 0.48 -8.35 5.97
CA ILE A 76 1.35 -7.77 4.94
C ILE A 76 0.52 -7.05 3.86
N THR A 77 -0.56 -7.65 3.36
CA THR A 77 -1.37 -7.01 2.31
C THR A 77 -2.07 -5.77 2.81
N GLU A 78 -2.65 -5.82 4.00
CA GLU A 78 -3.45 -4.71 4.55
C GLU A 78 -2.58 -3.54 4.96
N ILE A 79 -1.44 -3.75 5.63
CA ILE A 79 -0.51 -2.66 5.94
C ILE A 79 0.05 -2.04 4.66
N ALA A 80 0.45 -2.84 3.67
CA ALA A 80 0.99 -2.32 2.42
C ALA A 80 -0.06 -1.50 1.66
N PHE A 81 -1.29 -2.01 1.58
CA PHE A 81 -2.41 -1.32 0.95
C PHE A 81 -2.73 -0.01 1.66
N ALA A 82 -2.91 -0.03 2.99
CA ALA A 82 -3.25 1.15 3.77
C ALA A 82 -2.15 2.23 3.69
N ARG A 83 -0.88 1.85 3.81
CA ARG A 83 0.25 2.79 3.70
C ARG A 83 0.32 3.46 2.33
N ALA A 84 0.14 2.69 1.26
CA ALA A 84 0.15 3.23 -0.09
C ALA A 84 -1.05 4.14 -0.37
N ASN A 85 -2.23 3.82 0.17
CA ASN A 85 -3.40 4.70 0.12
C ASN A 85 -3.14 6.02 0.83
N GLY A 86 -2.68 5.98 2.08
CA GLY A 86 -2.39 7.18 2.84
C GLY A 86 -1.29 8.03 2.19
N PHE A 87 -0.22 7.39 1.72
CA PHE A 87 0.82 8.08 0.96
C PHE A 87 0.26 8.84 -0.24
N LEU A 88 -0.50 8.17 -1.12
CA LEU A 88 -1.07 8.81 -2.32
C LEU A 88 -2.10 9.89 -1.97
N ALA A 89 -2.86 9.71 -0.90
CA ALA A 89 -3.82 10.71 -0.43
C ALA A 89 -3.12 12.01 0.00
N GLY A 90 -1.97 11.88 0.68
CA GLY A 90 -1.14 13.00 1.13
C GLY A 90 -0.28 13.66 0.03
N VAL A 91 -0.16 13.08 -1.16
CA VAL A 91 0.52 13.74 -2.29
C VAL A 91 -0.45 14.73 -2.97
N PRO A 92 -0.07 16.01 -3.17
CA PRO A 92 -0.89 16.98 -3.90
C PRO A 92 -1.20 16.52 -5.32
N ALA A 93 -2.41 16.80 -5.79
CA ALA A 93 -2.78 16.51 -7.17
C ALA A 93 -1.94 17.35 -8.15
N GLY A 94 -1.57 16.76 -9.28
CA GLY A 94 -0.68 17.35 -10.27
C GLY A 94 0.79 17.01 -10.08
N GLU A 95 1.21 16.56 -8.88
CA GLU A 95 2.58 16.09 -8.66
C GLU A 95 2.86 14.72 -9.29
N GLU A 96 4.14 14.40 -9.45
CA GLU A 96 4.59 13.10 -9.93
C GLU A 96 5.03 12.18 -8.77
N VAL A 97 4.63 10.91 -8.88
CA VAL A 97 5.20 9.81 -8.11
C VAL A 97 5.82 8.78 -9.05
N ALA A 98 6.86 8.09 -8.59
CA ALA A 98 7.44 6.97 -9.29
C ALA A 98 7.15 5.66 -8.56
N TRP A 99 7.08 4.58 -9.31
CA TRP A 99 7.05 3.25 -8.75
C TRP A 99 8.47 2.73 -8.52
N PHE A 100 8.73 2.26 -7.30
CA PHE A 100 10.00 1.62 -6.94
C PHE A 100 9.80 0.13 -6.74
N ALA A 101 10.41 -0.68 -7.60
CA ALA A 101 10.39 -2.13 -7.49
C ALA A 101 11.45 -2.63 -6.51
N ALA A 102 11.04 -3.43 -5.54
CA ALA A 102 12.01 -4.10 -4.67
C ALA A 102 12.74 -5.23 -5.41
N LYS A 103 13.99 -5.50 -5.04
CA LYS A 103 14.75 -6.64 -5.57
C LYS A 103 13.96 -7.95 -5.41
N GLY A 104 13.84 -8.71 -6.50
CA GLY A 104 13.09 -9.98 -6.50
C GLY A 104 11.57 -9.81 -6.40
N CYS A 105 11.03 -8.66 -6.80
CA CYS A 105 9.58 -8.48 -6.89
C CYS A 105 8.96 -9.28 -8.05
N CYS A 106 7.63 -9.27 -8.14
CA CYS A 106 6.94 -9.95 -9.23
C CYS A 106 7.16 -9.24 -10.59
N PRO A 107 7.05 -9.96 -11.73
CA PRO A 107 7.25 -9.37 -13.06
C PRO A 107 6.34 -8.16 -13.35
N ALA A 108 5.14 -8.14 -12.78
CA ALA A 108 4.23 -7.00 -12.91
C ALA A 108 4.80 -5.72 -12.27
N CYS A 109 5.34 -5.81 -11.06
CA CYS A 109 5.94 -4.67 -10.38
C CYS A 109 7.28 -4.28 -11.00
N GLN A 110 8.06 -5.25 -11.49
CA GLN A 110 9.35 -4.98 -12.14
C GLN A 110 9.18 -4.16 -13.42
N ARG A 111 8.13 -4.43 -14.20
CA ARG A 111 7.79 -3.63 -15.40
C ARG A 111 7.38 -2.19 -15.09
N LEU A 112 7.04 -1.89 -13.83
CA LEU A 112 6.69 -0.55 -13.39
C LEU A 112 7.88 0.22 -12.83
N ASP A 113 9.02 -0.43 -12.59
CA ASP A 113 10.16 0.19 -11.92
C ASP A 113 10.61 1.47 -12.63
N GLY A 114 10.73 2.56 -11.86
CA GLY A 114 11.10 3.89 -12.34
C GLY A 114 10.02 4.62 -13.14
N ARG A 115 8.90 3.98 -13.51
CA ARG A 115 7.81 4.66 -14.23
C ARG A 115 7.18 5.72 -13.34
N LYS A 116 6.94 6.89 -13.93
CA LYS A 116 6.30 8.04 -13.29
C LYS A 116 4.81 8.08 -13.61
N PHE A 117 4.05 8.57 -12.66
CA PHE A 117 2.61 8.73 -12.73
C PHE A 117 2.22 10.05 -12.11
N ARG A 118 1.30 10.76 -12.77
CA ARG A 118 0.69 11.96 -12.21
C ARG A 118 -0.30 11.56 -11.12
N VAL A 119 -0.21 12.19 -9.96
CA VAL A 119 -1.20 12.04 -8.90
C VAL A 119 -2.43 12.86 -9.23
N VAL A 120 -3.59 12.23 -9.19
CA VAL A 120 -4.90 12.86 -9.37
C VAL A 120 -5.82 12.51 -8.20
N ARG A 121 -6.89 13.27 -8.00
CA ARG A 121 -7.91 12.94 -7.00
C ARG A 121 -8.91 11.87 -7.44
N GLY A 122 -8.72 11.34 -8.65
CA GLY A 122 -9.34 10.12 -9.16
C GLY A 122 -10.87 10.16 -9.33
N PRO A 123 -11.45 9.18 -10.06
CA PRO A 123 -10.78 8.32 -11.03
C PRO A 123 -10.25 9.14 -12.24
N GLY A 124 -9.09 8.75 -12.77
CA GLY A 124 -8.45 9.35 -13.95
C GLY A 124 -7.98 8.31 -14.97
N ASP A 125 -7.04 8.66 -15.87
CA ASP A 125 -6.42 7.75 -16.83
C ASP A 125 -5.67 6.63 -16.08
N PRO A 126 -6.11 5.36 -16.20
CA PRO A 126 -5.58 4.29 -15.39
C PRO A 126 -4.16 3.85 -15.78
N GLU A 127 -3.61 4.26 -16.92
CA GLU A 127 -2.25 3.90 -17.35
C GLU A 127 -1.20 4.98 -17.05
N LYS A 128 -1.65 6.23 -16.91
CA LYS A 128 -0.77 7.40 -16.73
C LYS A 128 -0.93 8.09 -15.38
N GLU A 129 -2.06 7.87 -14.72
CA GLU A 129 -2.41 8.55 -13.48
C GLU A 129 -2.63 7.57 -12.34
N VAL A 130 -2.40 8.05 -11.12
CA VAL A 130 -2.60 7.27 -9.90
C VAL A 130 -3.34 8.13 -8.86
N TRP A 131 -4.18 7.49 -8.07
CA TRP A 131 -4.96 8.12 -7.01
C TRP A 131 -5.10 7.16 -5.83
N ALA A 132 -5.35 7.72 -4.66
CA ALA A 132 -5.67 6.92 -3.49
C ALA A 132 -7.00 6.15 -3.72
N GLY A 133 -7.04 4.89 -3.31
CA GLY A 133 -8.14 3.96 -3.57
C GLY A 133 -8.03 3.19 -4.89
N LYS A 134 -7.03 3.46 -5.75
CA LYS A 134 -6.84 2.70 -6.99
C LYS A 134 -6.33 1.28 -6.71
N HIS A 135 -7.16 0.27 -6.99
CA HIS A 135 -6.83 -1.15 -6.80
C HIS A 135 -7.20 -2.02 -8.02
N ASN A 136 -6.62 -3.22 -8.06
CA ASN A 136 -6.93 -4.28 -9.04
C ASN A 136 -7.77 -5.43 -8.46
N ALA A 137 -8.27 -5.31 -7.23
CA ALA A 137 -9.13 -6.33 -6.62
C ALA A 137 -10.36 -6.60 -7.51
N GLY A 138 -10.61 -7.88 -7.82
CA GLY A 138 -11.70 -8.32 -8.68
C GLY A 138 -11.45 -8.23 -10.19
N LEU A 139 -10.33 -7.66 -10.65
CA LEU A 139 -10.03 -7.56 -12.08
C LEU A 139 -9.28 -8.79 -12.62
N PRO A 140 -9.62 -9.27 -13.84
CA PRO A 140 -8.87 -10.31 -14.52
C PRO A 140 -7.46 -9.81 -14.87
N ALA A 141 -6.51 -10.74 -15.05
CA ALA A 141 -5.09 -10.42 -15.20
C ALA A 141 -4.78 -9.46 -16.37
N ASN A 142 -5.51 -9.56 -17.47
CA ASN A 142 -5.37 -8.71 -18.66
C ASN A 142 -5.96 -7.29 -18.51
N ALA A 143 -6.81 -7.06 -17.50
CA ALA A 143 -7.40 -5.76 -17.22
C ALA A 143 -6.71 -5.03 -16.06
N ARG A 144 -5.58 -5.55 -15.56
CA ARG A 144 -4.84 -4.96 -14.44
C ARG A 144 -4.00 -3.79 -14.92
N VAL A 145 -4.13 -2.69 -14.20
CA VAL A 145 -3.43 -1.43 -14.47
C VAL A 145 -2.44 -1.13 -13.34
N PRO A 146 -1.49 -0.19 -13.51
CA PRO A 146 -0.64 0.28 -12.42
C PRO A 146 -1.49 0.79 -11.25
N ALA A 147 -1.42 0.14 -10.09
CA ALA A 147 -2.31 0.39 -8.96
C ALA A 147 -1.60 0.10 -7.63
N ILE A 148 -2.27 0.40 -6.52
CA ILE A 148 -1.77 0.07 -5.19
C ILE A 148 -1.55 -1.45 -5.08
N PRO A 149 -0.36 -1.91 -4.62
CA PRO A 149 -0.04 -3.32 -4.56
C PRO A 149 -0.94 -4.03 -3.54
N TYR A 150 -1.41 -5.23 -3.92
CA TYR A 150 -2.32 -6.04 -3.12
C TYR A 150 -1.91 -7.52 -3.16
N HIS A 151 -0.70 -7.82 -2.66
CA HIS A 151 -0.24 -9.21 -2.51
C HIS A 151 0.81 -9.37 -1.40
N PRO A 152 0.85 -10.53 -0.71
CA PRO A 152 1.48 -10.70 0.61
C PRO A 152 3.01 -10.66 0.64
N ASN A 153 3.66 -10.47 -0.51
CA ASN A 153 5.12 -10.34 -0.61
C ASN A 153 5.54 -9.05 -1.35
N CYS A 154 4.61 -8.11 -1.59
CA CYS A 154 4.97 -6.88 -2.25
C CYS A 154 5.74 -5.97 -1.29
N ARG A 155 6.99 -5.65 -1.65
CA ARG A 155 7.82 -4.64 -0.98
C ARG A 155 8.02 -3.40 -1.85
N CYS A 156 7.38 -3.37 -3.01
CA CYS A 156 7.40 -2.26 -3.93
C CYS A 156 6.56 -1.11 -3.36
N ARG A 157 6.90 0.12 -3.71
CA ARG A 157 6.25 1.30 -3.13
C ARG A 157 6.20 2.45 -4.12
N TRP A 158 5.25 3.34 -3.88
CA TRP A 158 5.25 4.67 -4.47
C TRP A 158 6.28 5.56 -3.76
N VAL A 159 6.95 6.41 -4.52
CA VAL A 159 7.88 7.43 -4.01
C VAL A 159 7.58 8.76 -4.67
N ARG A 160 7.65 9.87 -3.93
CA ARG A 160 7.51 11.22 -4.51
C ARG A 160 8.74 11.52 -5.37
N VAL A 161 8.51 12.13 -6.51
CA VAL A 161 9.55 12.57 -7.45
C VAL A 161 9.72 14.07 -7.23
N GLY A 162 10.75 14.45 -6.47
CA GLY A 162 11.15 15.87 -6.35
C GLY A 162 12.09 16.30 -7.48
N PRO A 163 12.45 17.61 -7.59
CA PRO A 163 13.39 18.12 -8.60
C PRO A 163 14.79 17.51 -8.54
N ALA A 164 15.09 16.71 -7.51
CA ALA A 164 16.11 15.68 -7.56
C ALA A 164 15.48 14.35 -7.12
N THR A 165 15.00 13.57 -8.08
CA THR A 165 14.83 12.14 -7.84
C THR A 165 16.24 11.58 -7.79
N PRO A 166 16.70 10.96 -6.67
CA PRO A 166 17.99 10.30 -6.70
C PRO A 166 17.87 9.16 -7.71
N GLN A 167 18.59 9.31 -8.82
CA GLN A 167 18.90 8.18 -9.68
C GLN A 167 19.81 7.28 -8.86
N GLY A 168 19.26 6.16 -8.39
CA GLY A 168 19.98 5.22 -7.54
C GLY A 168 19.54 5.24 -6.07
N VAL A 169 19.86 4.15 -5.39
CA VAL A 169 19.65 3.96 -3.94
C VAL A 169 20.32 5.13 -3.22
N SER A 170 19.56 5.91 -2.42
CA SER A 170 20.13 7.06 -1.73
C SER A 170 21.32 6.64 -0.87
N ALA A 171 22.35 7.49 -0.74
CA ALA A 171 23.54 7.20 0.06
C ALA A 171 23.17 6.77 1.50
N ARG A 172 22.11 7.36 2.06
CA ARG A 172 21.54 6.97 3.36
C ARG A 172 20.99 5.53 3.37
N THR A 173 20.35 5.11 2.29
CA THR A 173 19.83 3.75 2.13
C THR A 173 20.96 2.75 1.88
N LEU A 174 22.00 3.12 1.13
CA LEU A 174 23.20 2.30 0.96
C LEU A 174 23.93 2.07 2.29
N ALA A 175 24.07 3.12 3.10
CA ALA A 175 24.66 3.02 4.44
C ALA A 175 23.82 2.13 5.37
N ALA A 176 22.49 2.27 5.35
CA ALA A 176 21.60 1.42 6.13
C ALA A 176 21.64 -0.06 5.69
N LEU A 177 21.81 -0.32 4.39
CA LEU A 177 21.94 -1.69 3.87
C LEU A 177 23.32 -2.31 4.16
N ALA A 178 24.38 -1.49 4.22
CA ALA A 178 25.71 -1.92 4.62
C ALA A 178 25.73 -2.33 6.10
N ALA A 179 25.13 -1.52 6.97
CA ALA A 179 25.02 -1.78 8.41
C ALA A 179 24.15 -3.01 8.77
N LEU A 180 23.41 -3.59 7.82
CA LEU A 180 22.63 -4.81 8.01
C LEU A 180 23.35 -6.08 7.52
N ARG A 181 24.59 -5.94 7.04
CA ARG A 181 25.42 -7.05 6.54
C ARG A 181 26.58 -7.43 7.47
N ASP A 182 26.78 -6.65 8.53
CA ASP A 182 27.64 -6.95 9.68
C ASP A 182 26.80 -7.51 10.82
#